data_AF-A0A1I8I3X9-F1
#
_entry.id   AF-A0A1I8I3X9-F1
#
_cell.length_a   1.000
_cell.length_b   1.000
_cell.length_c   1.000
_cell.angle_alpha   90.00
_cell.angle_beta   90.00
_cell.angle_gamma   90.00
#
_symmetry.space_group_name_H-M   'P 1'
#
loop_
_entity.id
_entity.type
_entity.pdbx_description
1 polymer ?
#
loop_
_entity_poly.entity_id
_entity_poly.type
_entity_poly.pdbx_seq_one_letter_code
_entity_poly.pdbx_strand_id
1 'polypeptide(L)'
;MLLLLHFALLKLVSAAVTLTLAIPTGVFMPTFVAGAAIGRLYGELSGHDHPVWFVLAGAAFSGAATGTLSTSLIVFEVTGDISLIIPTILSVLIANFAMHACGTLPFYDLGIRIKRLPHAPITSPILLARCSKIKVSQVMLPPERAVKIGLGDTNDALRKLLRRHPNFESLRWCSTTRRMRSLGMR
;
A
#
# COMPACT_ATOMS: atom_id res chain seq x y z
N MET A 1 -2.08 -27.92 23.49
CA MET A 1 -0.96 -27.14 24.06
C MET A 1 0.38 -27.32 23.32
N LEU A 2 1.26 -28.28 23.64
CA LEU A 2 2.61 -28.36 23.04
C LEU A 2 2.61 -28.54 21.51
N LEU A 3 1.72 -29.37 20.98
CA LEU A 3 1.60 -29.60 19.53
C LEU A 3 1.12 -28.35 18.78
N LEU A 4 0.19 -27.59 19.36
CA LEU A 4 -0.31 -26.32 18.81
C LEU A 4 0.77 -25.23 18.83
N LEU A 5 1.55 -25.15 19.91
CA LEU A 5 2.69 -24.25 20.00
C LEU A 5 3.73 -24.57 18.92
N HIS A 6 4.10 -25.84 18.77
CA HIS A 6 5.02 -26.29 17.72
C HIS A 6 4.45 -25.99 16.32
N PHE A 7 3.17 -26.28 16.09
CA PHE A 7 2.50 -25.98 14.81
C PHE A 7 2.50 -24.49 14.48
N ALA A 8 2.16 -23.63 15.44
CA ALA A 8 2.15 -22.18 15.26
C ALA A 8 3.54 -21.64 14.92
N LEU A 9 4.58 -22.09 15.63
CA LEU A 9 5.97 -21.72 15.38
C LEU A 9 6.44 -22.19 14.00
N LEU A 10 6.20 -23.46 13.65
CA LEU A 10 6.56 -24.01 12.34
C LEU A 10 5.86 -23.25 11.22
N LYS A 11 4.58 -22.87 11.39
CA LYS A 11 3.84 -22.08 10.41
C LYS A 11 4.40 -20.68 10.26
N LEU A 12 4.74 -20.00 11.36
CA LEU A 12 5.37 -18.68 11.32
C LEU A 12 6.71 -18.72 10.57
N VAL A 13 7.56 -19.71 10.86
CA VAL A 13 8.85 -19.90 10.18
C VAL A 13 8.66 -20.22 8.71
N SER A 14 7.75 -21.16 8.38
CA SER A 14 7.47 -21.51 6.98
C SER A 14 6.94 -20.31 6.19
N ALA A 15 6.11 -19.47 6.81
CA ALA A 15 5.61 -18.23 6.21
C ALA A 15 6.77 -17.28 5.92
N ALA A 16 7.65 -17.02 6.89
CA ALA A 16 8.83 -16.17 6.70
C ALA A 16 9.73 -16.68 5.56
N VAL A 17 9.94 -17.99 5.47
CA VAL A 17 10.70 -18.60 4.37
C VAL A 17 9.98 -18.36 3.04
N THR A 18 8.70 -18.69 2.90
CA THR A 18 7.96 -18.47 1.64
C THR A 18 7.94 -17.02 1.18
N LEU A 19 7.92 -16.05 2.11
CA LEU A 19 7.94 -14.62 1.81
C LEU A 19 9.29 -14.10 1.31
N THR A 20 10.38 -14.81 1.60
CA THR A 20 11.73 -14.44 1.15
C THR A 20 12.09 -15.04 -0.20
N LEU A 21 11.40 -16.10 -0.63
CA LEU A 21 11.58 -16.67 -1.96
C LEU A 21 11.01 -15.74 -3.04
N ALA A 22 11.69 -15.64 -4.18
CA ALA A 22 11.28 -14.84 -5.33
C ALA A 22 10.16 -15.52 -6.14
N ILE A 23 9.11 -15.98 -5.47
CA ILE A 23 7.95 -16.67 -6.06
C ILE A 23 6.73 -15.75 -5.88
N PRO A 24 5.82 -15.65 -6.86
CA PRO A 24 4.56 -14.94 -6.68
C PRO A 24 3.68 -15.68 -5.66
N THR A 25 3.79 -15.32 -4.38
CA THR A 25 3.01 -15.92 -3.29
C THR A 25 2.22 -14.84 -2.53
N GLY A 26 0.99 -15.18 -2.11
CA GLY A 26 0.18 -14.31 -1.25
C GLY A 26 0.55 -14.41 0.23
N VAL A 27 0.48 -13.28 0.94
CA VAL A 27 0.86 -13.16 2.37
C VAL A 27 -0.33 -13.36 3.32
N PHE A 28 -1.56 -13.16 2.82
CA PHE A 28 -2.77 -13.15 3.64
C PHE A 28 -3.06 -14.50 4.30
N MET A 29 -3.10 -15.58 3.54
CA MET A 29 -3.48 -16.89 4.09
C MET A 29 -2.46 -17.46 5.10
N PRO A 30 -1.12 -17.42 4.88
CA PRO A 30 -0.18 -17.93 5.88
C PRO A 30 -0.20 -17.13 7.18
N THR A 31 -0.42 -15.80 7.11
CA THR A 31 -0.57 -14.97 8.31
C THR A 31 -1.89 -15.24 9.03
N PHE A 32 -3.00 -15.40 8.32
CA PHE A 32 -4.28 -15.76 8.91
C PHE A 32 -4.21 -17.09 9.68
N VAL A 33 -3.62 -18.14 9.08
CA VAL A 33 -3.47 -19.45 9.72
C VAL A 33 -2.55 -19.39 10.94
N ALA A 34 -1.44 -18.64 10.87
CA ALA A 34 -0.56 -18.44 12.02
C ALA A 34 -1.28 -17.73 13.18
N GLY A 35 -2.05 -16.67 12.88
CA GLY A 35 -2.87 -15.98 13.86
C GLY A 35 -3.95 -16.85 14.47
N ALA A 36 -4.63 -17.67 13.66
CA ALA A 36 -5.66 -18.60 14.14
C ALA A 36 -5.09 -19.67 15.08
N ALA A 37 -3.89 -20.19 14.80
CA ALA A 37 -3.18 -21.11 15.68
C ALA A 37 -2.85 -20.47 17.03
N ILE A 38 -2.42 -19.20 17.04
CA ILE A 38 -2.17 -18.42 18.26
C ILE A 38 -3.47 -18.19 19.04
N GLY A 39 -4.56 -17.83 18.36
CA GLY A 39 -5.87 -17.64 18.98
C GLY A 39 -6.43 -18.91 19.61
N ARG A 40 -6.22 -20.06 18.96
CA ARG A 40 -6.59 -21.37 19.52
C ARG A 40 -5.78 -21.69 20.76
N LEU A 41 -4.46 -21.42 20.74
CA LEU A 41 -3.61 -21.59 21.92
C LEU A 41 -4.08 -20.72 23.10
N TYR A 42 -4.48 -19.47 22.83
CA TYR A 42 -5.05 -18.59 23.86
C TYR A 42 -6.36 -19.14 24.43
N GLY A 43 -7.27 -19.63 23.59
CA GLY A 43 -8.53 -20.25 24.04
C GLY A 43 -8.31 -21.46 24.96
N GLU A 44 -7.36 -22.33 24.63
CA GLU A 44 -6.99 -23.46 25.49
C GLU A 44 -6.39 -23.01 26.83
N LEU A 45 -5.57 -21.95 26.84
CA LEU A 45 -4.96 -21.41 28.06
C LEU A 45 -5.98 -20.73 28.99
N SER A 46 -6.97 -20.05 28.42
CA SER A 46 -8.03 -19.38 29.19
C SER A 46 -9.09 -20.34 29.74
N GLY A 47 -9.01 -21.64 29.42
CA GLY A 47 -10.00 -22.64 29.85
C GLY A 47 -11.39 -22.47 29.21
N HIS A 48 -11.55 -21.48 28.32
CA HIS A 48 -12.76 -21.18 27.59
C HIS A 48 -12.53 -21.52 26.12
N ASP A 49 -12.81 -22.77 25.76
CA ASP A 49 -12.51 -23.32 24.45
C ASP A 49 -13.55 -22.89 23.40
N HIS A 50 -13.72 -21.57 23.25
CA HIS A 50 -14.64 -20.98 22.29
C HIS A 50 -13.96 -20.78 20.94
N PRO A 51 -14.63 -21.15 19.82
CA PRO A 51 -14.10 -20.95 18.47
C PRO A 51 -13.86 -19.46 18.14
N VAL A 52 -14.47 -18.54 18.87
CA VAL A 52 -14.34 -17.10 18.67
C VAL A 52 -12.88 -16.63 18.68
N TRP A 53 -12.04 -17.19 19.56
CA TRP A 53 -10.65 -16.74 19.75
C TRP A 53 -9.75 -17.02 18.54
N PHE A 54 -9.97 -18.13 17.82
CA PHE A 54 -9.17 -18.42 16.61
C PHE A 54 -9.49 -17.43 15.50
N VAL A 55 -10.77 -17.10 15.33
CA VAL A 55 -11.22 -16.17 14.27
C VAL A 55 -10.69 -14.77 14.55
N LEU A 56 -10.80 -14.34 15.81
CA LEU A 56 -10.38 -13.02 16.24
C LEU A 56 -8.88 -12.81 16.07
N ALA A 57 -8.06 -13.75 16.54
CA ALA A 57 -6.61 -13.66 16.42
C ALA A 57 -6.13 -13.80 14.98
N GLY A 58 -6.77 -14.66 14.17
CA GLY A 58 -6.49 -14.79 12.74
C GLY A 58 -6.76 -13.50 11.97
N ALA A 59 -7.92 -12.88 12.20
CA ALA A 59 -8.27 -11.59 11.61
C ALA A 59 -7.31 -10.48 12.05
N ALA A 60 -7.01 -10.40 13.35
CA ALA A 60 -6.13 -9.38 13.92
C ALA A 60 -4.70 -9.47 13.40
N PHE A 61 -4.13 -10.67 13.34
CA PHE A 61 -2.76 -10.88 12.85
C PHE A 61 -2.63 -10.64 11.34
N SER A 62 -3.60 -11.11 10.54
CA SER A 62 -3.63 -10.81 9.10
C SER A 62 -3.84 -9.32 8.81
N GLY A 63 -4.72 -8.66 9.58
CA GLY A 63 -4.96 -7.21 9.47
C GLY A 63 -3.73 -6.38 9.82
N ALA A 64 -3.04 -6.74 10.92
CA ALA A 64 -1.76 -6.13 11.29
C ALA A 64 -0.70 -6.34 10.20
N ALA A 65 -0.57 -7.54 9.64
CA ALA A 65 0.41 -7.81 8.59
C ALA A 65 0.19 -6.95 7.33
N THR A 66 -1.07 -6.68 6.95
CA THR A 66 -1.41 -5.90 5.76
C THR A 66 -1.61 -4.41 6.03
N GLY A 67 -1.81 -4.01 7.28
CA GLY A 67 -2.16 -2.63 7.68
C GLY A 67 -3.57 -2.23 7.25
N THR A 68 -4.51 -3.18 7.13
CA THR A 68 -5.88 -2.92 6.66
C THR A 68 -6.94 -3.36 7.67
N LEU A 69 -8.10 -2.70 7.66
CA LEU A 69 -9.28 -3.12 8.44
C LEU A 69 -10.18 -4.10 7.66
N SER A 70 -9.99 -4.21 6.35
CA SER A 70 -10.79 -5.08 5.46
C SER A 70 -10.65 -6.57 5.78
N THR A 71 -9.60 -6.99 6.47
CA THR A 71 -9.43 -8.39 6.89
C THR A 71 -10.55 -8.83 7.82
N SER A 72 -11.09 -7.93 8.66
CA SER A 72 -12.25 -8.20 9.48
C SER A 72 -13.50 -8.50 8.65
N LEU A 73 -13.71 -7.73 7.57
CA LEU A 73 -14.85 -7.94 6.67
C LEU A 73 -14.75 -9.27 5.92
N ILE A 74 -13.57 -9.60 5.41
CA ILE A 74 -13.32 -10.90 4.74
C ILE A 74 -13.65 -12.06 5.70
N VAL A 75 -13.22 -11.95 6.95
CA VAL A 75 -13.43 -12.99 7.96
C VAL A 75 -14.90 -13.09 8.36
N PHE A 76 -15.59 -11.96 8.48
CA PHE A 76 -17.04 -11.92 8.67
C PHE A 76 -17.78 -12.61 7.52
N GLU A 77 -17.44 -12.27 6.27
CA GLU A 77 -18.06 -12.87 5.09
C GLU A 77 -17.85 -14.39 5.03
N VAL A 78 -16.64 -14.87 5.39
CA VAL A 78 -16.32 -16.30 5.41
C VAL A 78 -17.01 -17.02 6.58
N THR A 79 -17.16 -16.36 7.73
CA THR A 79 -17.79 -16.99 8.91
C THR A 79 -19.31 -16.99 8.81
N GLY A 80 -19.91 -15.97 8.17
CA GLY A 80 -21.37 -15.84 8.03
C GLY A 80 -22.12 -15.47 9.31
N ASP A 81 -21.41 -15.21 10.42
CA ASP A 81 -22.00 -14.83 11.70
C ASP A 81 -21.86 -13.31 11.95
N ILE A 82 -23.01 -12.63 12.03
CA ILE A 82 -23.10 -11.18 12.21
C ILE A 82 -22.68 -10.77 13.63
N SER A 83 -22.84 -11.63 14.63
CA SER A 83 -22.43 -11.31 16.00
C SER A 83 -20.91 -11.10 16.12
N LEU A 84 -20.15 -11.66 15.19
CA LEU A 84 -18.70 -11.62 15.21
C LEU A 84 -18.11 -10.35 14.60
N ILE A 85 -18.89 -9.52 13.89
CA ILE A 85 -18.38 -8.37 13.14
C ILE A 85 -17.78 -7.27 14.01
N ILE A 86 -18.44 -6.94 15.13
CA ILE A 86 -18.00 -5.90 16.06
C ILE A 86 -16.68 -6.29 16.73
N PRO A 87 -16.56 -7.48 17.37
CA PRO A 87 -15.31 -7.85 18.03
C PRO A 87 -14.15 -8.01 17.03
N THR A 88 -14.38 -8.52 15.81
CA THR A 88 -13.29 -8.66 14.82
C THR A 88 -12.78 -7.31 14.35
N ILE A 89 -13.66 -6.34 14.09
CA ILE A 89 -13.23 -4.98 13.73
C ILE A 89 -12.40 -4.37 14.85
N LEU A 90 -12.87 -4.47 16.10
CA LEU A 90 -12.15 -3.93 17.26
C LEU A 90 -10.78 -4.59 17.44
N SER A 91 -10.71 -5.91 17.29
CA SER A 91 -9.46 -6.66 17.42
C SER A 91 -8.44 -6.27 16.33
N VAL A 92 -8.89 -6.16 15.07
CA VAL A 92 -8.04 -5.72 13.96
C VAL A 92 -7.59 -4.27 14.15
N LEU A 93 -8.47 -3.40 14.65
CA LEU A 93 -8.12 -2.00 14.94
C LEU A 93 -7.03 -1.89 16.00
N ILE A 94 -7.16 -2.63 17.10
CA ILE A 94 -6.16 -2.66 18.18
C ILE A 94 -4.83 -3.21 17.65
N ALA A 95 -4.85 -4.29 16.87
CA ALA A 95 -3.65 -4.88 16.30
C ALA A 95 -2.95 -3.92 15.33
N ASN A 96 -3.70 -3.25 14.47
CA ASN A 96 -3.18 -2.21 13.57
C ASN A 96 -2.60 -1.04 14.35
N PHE A 97 -3.27 -0.59 15.42
CA PHE A 97 -2.75 0.47 16.27
C PHE A 97 -1.44 0.05 16.95
N ALA A 98 -1.38 -1.15 17.51
CA ALA A 98 -0.17 -1.69 18.14
C ALA A 98 1.01 -1.78 17.16
N MET A 99 0.76 -2.23 15.93
CA MET A 99 1.78 -2.25 14.87
C MET A 99 2.36 -0.85 14.62
N HIS A 100 1.52 0.16 14.47
CA HIS A 100 1.96 1.54 14.24
C HIS A 100 2.66 2.13 15.47
N ALA A 101 2.18 1.80 16.68
CA ALA A 101 2.81 2.23 17.93
C ALA A 101 4.21 1.64 18.10
N CYS A 102 4.46 0.42 17.62
CA CYS A 102 5.79 -0.18 17.57
C CYS A 102 6.70 0.40 16.47
N GLY A 103 6.22 1.34 15.65
CA GLY A 103 6.99 1.95 14.57
C GLY A 103 7.28 1.02 13.38
N THR A 104 6.62 -0.14 13.33
CA THR A 104 6.75 -1.09 12.22
C THR A 104 5.84 -0.69 11.06
N LEU A 105 6.30 -0.93 9.83
CA LEU A 105 5.50 -0.72 8.63
C LEU A 105 4.80 -2.04 8.25
N PRO A 106 3.58 -1.97 7.68
CA PRO A 106 2.91 -3.14 7.14
C PRO A 106 3.72 -3.76 5.99
N PHE A 107 3.47 -5.05 5.71
CA PHE A 107 4.31 -5.84 4.80
C PHE A 107 4.41 -5.24 3.40
N TYR A 108 3.31 -4.72 2.85
CA TYR A 108 3.30 -4.17 1.49
C TYR A 108 4.10 -2.86 1.38
N ASP A 109 3.99 -1.97 2.36
CA ASP A 109 4.78 -0.74 2.42
C ASP A 109 6.27 -1.04 2.61
N LEU A 110 6.58 -2.07 3.41
CA LEU A 110 7.93 -2.56 3.57
C LEU A 110 8.50 -3.08 2.24
N GLY A 111 7.72 -3.87 1.50
CA GLY A 111 8.11 -4.39 0.19
C GLY A 111 8.40 -3.28 -0.83
N ILE A 112 7.56 -2.25 -0.87
CA ILE A 112 7.76 -1.06 -1.72
C ILE A 112 9.07 -0.34 -1.34
N ARG A 113 9.31 -0.16 -0.04
CA ARG A 113 10.52 0.50 0.48
C ARG A 113 11.80 -0.27 0.16
N ILE A 114 11.77 -1.61 0.29
CA ILE A 114 12.91 -2.47 -0.06
C ILE A 114 13.20 -2.40 -1.56
N LYS A 115 12.16 -2.46 -2.40
CA LYS A 115 12.31 -2.37 -3.86
C LYS A 115 12.59 -0.97 -4.40
N ARG A 116 12.53 0.06 -3.54
CA ARG A 116 12.71 1.48 -3.90
C ARG A 116 11.84 1.93 -5.07
N LEU A 117 10.60 1.45 -5.12
CA LEU A 117 9.68 1.84 -6.18
C LEU A 117 9.23 3.30 -5.97
N PRO A 118 9.12 4.10 -7.04
CA PRO A 118 8.63 5.46 -6.95
C PRO A 118 7.14 5.45 -6.56
N HIS A 119 6.87 5.62 -5.27
CA HIS A 119 5.52 5.70 -4.72
C HIS A 119 5.35 7.04 -4.01
N ALA A 120 4.22 7.71 -4.23
CA ALA A 120 3.89 8.95 -3.53
C ALA A 120 3.51 8.60 -2.08
N PRO A 121 4.27 9.05 -1.07
CA PRO A 121 4.02 8.65 0.30
C PRO A 121 2.86 9.46 0.89
N ILE A 122 1.63 8.97 0.70
CA ILE A 122 0.42 9.56 1.28
C ILE A 122 0.22 9.06 2.73
N THR A 123 0.76 7.88 3.05
CA THR A 123 0.48 7.20 4.32
C THR A 123 1.42 7.63 5.46
N SER A 124 2.65 8.07 5.14
CA SER A 124 3.63 8.41 6.19
C SER A 124 3.62 9.92 6.51
N PRO A 125 3.29 10.34 7.73
CA PRO A 125 3.22 11.76 8.11
C PRO A 125 4.59 12.46 7.99
N ILE A 126 5.68 11.71 8.21
CA ILE A 126 7.05 12.21 8.13
C ILE A 126 7.43 12.58 6.70
N LEU A 127 7.09 11.75 5.71
CA LEU A 127 7.39 12.05 4.31
C LEU A 127 6.46 13.13 3.76
N LEU A 128 5.20 13.20 4.20
CA LEU A 128 4.30 14.32 3.88
C LEU A 128 4.84 15.65 4.39
N ALA A 129 5.34 15.70 5.61
CA ALA A 129 5.98 16.91 6.15
C ALA A 129 7.22 17.32 5.34
N ARG A 130 7.94 16.35 4.75
CA ARG A 130 9.09 16.61 3.88
C ARG A 130 8.67 17.05 2.47
N CYS A 131 7.66 16.41 1.90
CA CYS A 131 7.10 16.74 0.58
C CYS A 131 6.39 18.10 0.58
N SER A 132 5.73 18.48 1.67
CA SER A 132 5.09 19.80 1.83
C SER A 132 6.09 20.97 1.71
N LYS A 133 7.36 20.73 2.06
CA LYS A 133 8.44 21.73 1.88
C LYS A 133 8.91 21.87 0.44
N ILE A 134 8.63 20.88 -0.42
CA ILE A 134 9.03 20.88 -1.81
C ILE A 134 8.01 21.72 -2.59
N LYS A 135 8.46 22.86 -3.13
CA LYS A 135 7.61 23.68 -3.99
C LYS A 135 7.54 23.06 -5.38
N VAL A 136 6.38 23.16 -6.02
CA VAL A 136 6.19 22.72 -7.41
C VAL A 136 7.23 23.35 -8.35
N SER A 137 7.67 24.58 -8.06
CA SER A 137 8.71 25.26 -8.84
C SER A 137 10.06 24.54 -8.88
N GLN A 138 10.36 23.68 -7.90
CA GLN A 138 11.60 22.91 -7.82
C GLN A 138 11.52 21.57 -8.55
N VAL A 139 10.30 21.08 -8.80
CA VAL A 139 10.04 19.79 -9.46
C VAL A 139 9.61 19.99 -10.91
N MET A 140 8.91 21.09 -11.20
CA MET A 140 8.47 21.40 -12.56
C MET A 140 9.67 21.57 -13.49
N LEU A 141 9.56 21.01 -14.69
CA LEU A 141 10.48 21.35 -15.77
C LEU A 141 10.43 22.87 -15.99
N PRO A 142 11.58 23.56 -16.00
CA PRO A 142 11.60 25.00 -16.18
C PRO A 142 10.95 25.35 -17.52
N PRO A 143 10.19 26.45 -17.59
CA PRO A 143 9.40 26.81 -18.76
C PRO A 143 10.25 27.03 -20.02
N GLU A 144 11.55 27.27 -19.88
CA GLU A 144 12.50 27.43 -21.00
C GLU A 144 12.81 26.11 -21.71
N ARG A 145 12.72 24.98 -21.00
CA ARG A 145 12.91 23.64 -21.58
C ARG A 145 11.60 23.00 -22.04
N ALA A 146 10.46 23.64 -21.76
CA ALA A 146 9.17 23.17 -22.21
C ALA A 146 9.01 23.46 -23.71
N VAL A 147 8.70 22.41 -24.48
CA VAL A 147 8.27 22.54 -25.88
C VAL A 147 6.93 23.26 -25.92
N LYS A 148 6.86 24.36 -26.68
CA LYS A 148 5.67 25.21 -26.80
C LYS A 148 5.33 25.43 -28.27
N ILE A 149 4.03 25.53 -28.55
CA ILE A 149 3.52 25.91 -29.87
C ILE A 149 2.79 27.24 -29.71
N GLY A 150 3.21 28.25 -30.48
CA GLY A 150 2.52 29.52 -30.61
C GLY A 150 1.43 29.46 -31.67
N LEU A 151 0.35 30.22 -31.49
CA LEU A 151 -0.75 30.32 -32.45
C LEU A 151 -0.31 30.90 -33.83
N GLY A 152 0.85 31.53 -33.89
CA GLY A 152 1.45 32.10 -35.11
C GLY A 152 2.59 31.29 -35.73
N ASP A 153 2.90 30.09 -35.23
CA ASP A 153 3.99 29.28 -35.77
C ASP A 153 3.57 28.56 -37.07
N THR A 154 4.43 28.56 -38.09
CA THR A 154 4.17 27.93 -39.39
C THR A 154 4.15 26.39 -39.30
N ASN A 155 3.35 25.73 -40.13
CA ASN A 155 3.26 24.26 -40.20
C ASN A 155 4.62 23.56 -40.43
N ASP A 156 5.58 24.21 -41.09
CA ASP A 156 6.93 23.64 -41.29
C ASP A 156 7.76 23.64 -40.00
N ALA A 157 7.58 24.63 -39.13
CA ALA A 157 8.20 24.64 -37.81
C ALA A 157 7.63 23.52 -36.94
N LEU A 158 6.31 23.31 -37.00
CA LEU A 158 5.63 22.21 -36.31
C LEU A 158 6.12 20.84 -36.81
N ARG A 159 6.23 20.66 -38.14
CA ARG A 159 6.76 19.43 -38.73
C ARG A 159 8.20 19.14 -38.30
N LYS A 160 9.07 20.16 -38.24
CA LYS A 160 10.44 20.02 -37.73
C LYS A 160 10.47 19.64 -36.25
N LEU A 161 9.53 20.16 -35.46
CA LEU A 161 9.47 19.92 -34.03
C LEU A 161 8.96 18.51 -33.71
N LEU A 162 7.91 18.06 -34.38
CA LEU A 162 7.40 16.68 -34.27
C LEU A 162 8.44 15.64 -34.73
N ARG A 163 9.23 15.96 -35.76
CA ARG A 163 10.35 15.10 -36.19
C ARG A 163 11.48 15.03 -35.16
N ARG A 164 11.74 16.10 -34.40
CA ARG A 164 12.77 16.12 -33.35
C ARG A 164 12.35 15.35 -32.10
N HIS A 165 11.06 15.29 -31.80
CA HIS A 165 10.56 14.66 -30.59
C HIS A 165 9.30 13.83 -30.88
N PRO A 166 9.48 12.57 -31.34
CA PRO A 166 8.36 11.72 -31.74
C PRO A 166 7.52 11.16 -30.57
N ASN A 167 8.00 11.27 -29.32
CA ASN A 167 7.40 10.61 -28.15
C ASN A 167 6.61 11.55 -27.23
N PHE A 168 6.25 12.76 -27.65
CA PHE A 168 5.44 13.65 -26.81
C PHE A 168 3.95 13.30 -26.92
N GLU A 169 3.35 12.92 -25.80
CA GLU A 169 1.90 12.63 -25.71
C GLU A 169 1.03 13.88 -25.57
N SER A 170 1.59 15.01 -25.10
CA SER A 170 0.85 16.27 -25.04
C SER A 170 1.75 17.49 -25.22
N LEU A 171 1.22 18.49 -25.90
CA LEU A 171 1.87 19.75 -26.24
C LEU A 171 1.07 20.91 -25.65
N ARG A 172 1.79 21.88 -25.07
CA ARG A 172 1.18 23.08 -24.52
C ARG A 172 1.02 24.16 -25.59
N TRP A 173 -0.20 24.66 -25.73
CA TRP A 173 -0.53 25.78 -26.61
C TRP A 173 -0.32 27.10 -25.88
N CYS A 174 0.42 28.02 -26.51
CA CYS A 174 0.63 29.39 -26.03
C CYS A 174 0.10 30.40 -27.04
N SER A 175 -0.36 31.56 -26.56
CA SER A 175 -0.89 32.62 -27.44
C SER A 175 0.16 33.14 -28.42
N THR A 176 1.41 33.31 -27.95
CA THR A 176 2.57 33.68 -28.77
C THR A 176 3.83 33.11 -28.13
N THR A 177 4.82 32.68 -28.90
CA THR A 177 6.11 32.14 -28.40
C THR A 177 6.84 33.10 -27.44
N ARG A 178 6.61 34.42 -27.56
CA ARG A 178 7.05 35.46 -26.61
C ARG A 178 6.12 35.71 -25.40
N ARG A 179 4.79 35.53 -25.54
CA ARG A 179 3.82 35.70 -24.44
C ARG A 179 3.43 34.32 -23.94
N MET A 180 4.09 33.88 -22.86
CA MET A 180 3.89 32.57 -22.23
C MET A 180 2.53 32.44 -21.49
N ARG A 181 1.42 32.85 -22.10
CA ARG A 181 0.08 32.57 -21.59
C ARG A 181 -0.36 31.21 -22.12
N SER A 182 -0.63 30.29 -21.20
CA SER A 182 -1.17 28.96 -21.51
C SER A 182 -2.61 29.11 -22.02
N LEU A 183 -2.88 28.64 -23.23
CA LEU A 183 -4.23 28.58 -23.80
C LEU A 183 -4.86 27.19 -23.67
N GLY A 184 -4.06 26.16 -23.38
CA GLY A 184 -4.51 24.78 -23.17
C GLY A 184 -3.38 23.77 -23.35
N MET A 185 -3.65 22.51 -23.07
CA MET A 185 -2.80 21.35 -23.42
C MET A 185 -3.65 20.39 -24.26
N ARG A 186 -3.05 19.83 -25.32
CA ARG A 186 -3.63 18.76 -26.14
C ARG A 186 -2.60 17.69 -26.36
#